data_AF-A0A836VM79-F1
#
_entry.id   AF-A0A836VM79-F1
#
_cell.length_a   1.000
_cell.length_b   1.000
_cell.length_c   1.000
_cell.angle_alpha   90.00
_cell.angle_beta   90.00
_cell.angle_gamma   90.00
#
_symmetry.space_group_name_H-M   'P 1'
#
loop_
_entity.id
_entity.type
_entity.pdbx_description
1 polymer ?
#
loop_
_entity_poly.entity_id
_entity_poly.type
_entity_poly.pdbx_seq_one_letter_code
_entity_poly.pdbx_strand_id
1 'polypeptide(L)'
;SKYDAQEVVFKIDEITADNVISTNSTQLKKKDLRDAAVLLSLLKEYIGEASLDKTAWEMIDRMLADYIQKTVISEDIIHNTSWNVKRLEFDNIFSYGASNIIDFEKIRGITGIFARNRAGKSAIAGALMYGLFNTTDRGPIKNLHIINARKDYCAVSLDLQIRSENYRIERQSVKYENRKGEQNATTSLNLFKMDNENKKIVNLSAEQRTVTEKAIRKLVGSADDFLLTSLASQGEMNLFIQQGATHRKRILNKFLDLEIFDKMLLYAKEDSLFIKSQLKNAPDRDWDTVIREKDLLVKNLDDEILLKEDSLTKLRGKLQSLLNQLNSFGAVGNITPEDVVRQQDSIKNLTLLFDKKIISRKEIEKQIKDISEKIKKSNDLKKTFPIVELKEKLEIQKDIIENLTLMKHNYETELTALDSQKDSVDRLLEVPCGDSFPMCKFIKHSHENKKNLPAQREKVKNLMQHVAALEKSLSNILDQNLTDKIGKYEILLAKEAKWKIDLSSHAVSIDRLELEIDALEENISELNFE
;
A
#
# COMPACT_ATOMS: atom_id res chain seq x y z
N SER A 1 -53.33 21.50 -23.36
CA SER A 1 -52.10 22.09 -22.80
C SER A 1 -52.42 23.52 -22.40
N LYS A 2 -52.13 23.97 -21.16
CA LYS A 2 -52.56 25.30 -20.67
C LYS A 2 -51.43 26.34 -20.62
N TYR A 3 -50.25 25.99 -21.13
CA TYR A 3 -49.07 26.85 -21.15
C TYR A 3 -48.24 26.53 -22.40
N ASP A 4 -48.46 27.26 -23.48
CA ASP A 4 -47.54 27.29 -24.63
C ASP A 4 -46.34 28.17 -24.24
N ALA A 5 -45.15 27.59 -24.22
CA ALA A 5 -43.92 28.34 -24.02
C ALA A 5 -43.51 29.00 -25.34
N GLN A 6 -43.26 30.32 -25.32
CA GLN A 6 -42.71 31.04 -26.46
C GLN A 6 -41.19 31.03 -26.38
N GLU A 7 -40.53 30.59 -27.45
CA GLU A 7 -39.08 30.46 -27.57
C GLU A 7 -38.42 31.81 -27.91
N VAL A 8 -37.30 32.11 -27.26
CA VAL A 8 -36.38 33.19 -27.66
C VAL A 8 -34.98 32.57 -27.73
N VAL A 9 -34.41 32.48 -28.93
CA VAL A 9 -33.07 31.93 -29.19
C VAL A 9 -32.07 33.08 -29.31
N PHE A 10 -30.99 33.04 -28.52
CA PHE A 10 -29.80 33.85 -28.77
C PHE A 10 -28.64 32.91 -29.13
N LYS A 11 -28.01 33.20 -30.28
CA LYS A 11 -26.91 32.42 -30.85
C LYS A 11 -25.58 33.09 -30.51
N ILE A 12 -24.70 32.37 -29.83
CA ILE A 12 -23.26 32.68 -29.78
C ILE A 12 -22.56 31.40 -30.24
N ASP A 13 -22.06 31.42 -31.47
CA ASP A 13 -21.30 30.34 -32.06
C ASP A 13 -19.81 30.59 -31.81
N GLU A 14 -19.27 30.11 -30.70
CA GLU A 14 -17.83 29.85 -30.61
C GLU A 14 -17.64 28.35 -30.39
N ILE A 15 -17.33 27.65 -31.47
CA ILE A 15 -16.84 26.27 -31.42
C ILE A 15 -15.37 26.38 -31.00
N THR A 16 -15.10 26.34 -29.71
CA THR A 16 -13.74 26.21 -29.20
C THR A 16 -13.23 24.82 -29.57
N ALA A 17 -12.09 24.73 -30.25
CA ALA A 17 -11.44 23.46 -30.50
C ALA A 17 -11.05 22.81 -29.16
N ASP A 18 -11.68 21.70 -28.80
CA ASP A 18 -11.66 21.05 -27.47
C ASP A 18 -10.27 20.69 -26.90
N ASN A 19 -9.19 20.79 -27.69
CA ASN A 19 -7.87 20.24 -27.37
C ASN A 19 -6.74 21.28 -27.21
N VAL A 20 -7.00 22.58 -27.44
CA VAL A 20 -5.97 23.62 -27.33
C VAL A 20 -6.48 24.78 -26.49
N ILE A 21 -5.92 24.94 -25.30
CA ILE A 21 -6.14 26.15 -24.49
C ILE A 21 -5.09 27.16 -24.93
N SER A 22 -5.52 28.16 -25.69
CA SER A 22 -4.69 29.31 -26.04
C SER A 22 -4.88 30.41 -25.00
N THR A 23 -3.89 30.61 -24.12
CA THR A 23 -3.71 31.87 -23.41
C THR A 23 -2.76 32.75 -24.21
N ASN A 24 -2.85 34.08 -24.07
CA ASN A 24 -2.09 35.08 -24.86
C ASN A 24 -0.56 34.89 -24.89
N SER A 25 -0.01 33.99 -24.08
CA SER A 25 1.43 33.67 -24.00
C SER A 25 1.78 32.20 -24.24
N THR A 26 0.82 31.27 -24.27
CA THR A 26 1.12 29.82 -24.27
C THR A 26 -0.02 28.99 -24.85
N GLN A 27 0.31 28.08 -25.78
CA GLN A 27 -0.60 27.03 -26.24
C GLN A 27 -0.42 25.80 -25.35
N LEU A 28 -1.40 25.52 -24.50
CA LEU A 28 -1.46 24.29 -23.70
C LEU A 28 -2.25 23.24 -24.48
N LYS A 29 -1.55 22.22 -24.99
CA LYS A 29 -2.19 21.00 -25.48
C LYS A 29 -2.61 20.15 -24.27
N LYS A 30 -3.86 19.72 -24.26
CA LYS A 30 -4.36 18.76 -23.27
C LYS A 30 -3.62 17.43 -23.47
N LYS A 31 -2.62 17.15 -22.62
CA LYS A 31 -1.93 15.84 -22.60
C LYS A 31 -2.75 14.87 -21.77
N ASP A 32 -2.95 13.66 -22.26
CA ASP A 32 -3.62 12.59 -21.51
C ASP A 32 -2.64 12.02 -20.48
N LEU A 33 -2.97 12.16 -19.19
CA LEU A 33 -2.13 11.64 -18.10
C LEU A 33 -2.17 10.12 -18.00
N ARG A 34 -3.06 9.45 -18.75
CA ARG A 34 -3.13 7.99 -18.84
C ARG A 34 -2.28 7.41 -19.96
N ASP A 35 -1.61 8.25 -20.74
CA ASP A 35 -0.64 7.81 -21.73
C ASP A 35 0.72 7.55 -21.05
N ALA A 36 1.20 6.31 -21.17
CA ALA A 36 2.49 5.89 -20.63
C ALA A 36 3.65 6.76 -21.17
N ALA A 37 3.59 7.16 -22.45
CA ALA A 37 4.62 8.00 -23.05
C ALA A 37 4.64 9.41 -22.46
N VAL A 38 3.46 9.97 -22.18
CA VAL A 38 3.32 11.27 -21.51
C VAL A 38 3.89 11.19 -20.10
N LEU A 39 3.52 10.16 -19.33
CA LEU A 39 4.01 9.98 -17.96
C LEU A 39 5.53 9.75 -17.92
N LEU A 40 6.07 8.94 -18.83
CA LEU A 40 7.51 8.73 -18.96
C LEU A 40 8.23 10.05 -19.26
N SER A 41 7.67 10.88 -20.15
CA SER A 41 8.26 12.20 -20.45
C SER A 41 8.29 13.13 -19.24
N LEU A 42 7.21 13.14 -18.44
CA LEU A 42 7.13 13.93 -17.20
C LEU A 42 8.11 13.42 -16.14
N LEU A 43 8.29 12.11 -16.06
CA LEU A 43 9.20 11.50 -15.10
C LEU A 43 10.67 11.75 -15.48
N LYS A 44 10.99 11.71 -16.77
CA LYS A 44 12.30 12.13 -17.31
C LYS A 44 12.58 13.60 -17.05
N GLU A 45 11.60 14.47 -17.21
CA GLU A 45 11.71 15.89 -16.89
C GLU A 45 11.96 16.11 -15.39
N TYR A 46 11.28 15.36 -14.51
CA TYR A 46 11.40 15.51 -13.07
C TYR A 46 12.73 14.98 -12.50
N ILE A 47 13.18 13.80 -12.92
CA ILE A 47 14.41 13.18 -12.40
C ILE A 47 15.65 13.72 -13.14
N GLY A 48 15.48 14.16 -14.39
CA GLY A 48 16.56 14.56 -15.29
C GLY A 48 17.12 13.35 -16.05
N GLU A 49 17.18 13.42 -17.39
CA GLU A 49 17.53 12.26 -18.23
C GLU A 49 18.89 11.60 -17.92
N ALA A 50 19.85 12.36 -17.39
CA ALA A 50 21.21 11.89 -17.11
C ALA A 50 21.37 11.12 -15.78
N SER A 51 20.33 11.04 -14.94
CA SER A 51 20.44 10.47 -13.60
C SER A 51 20.39 8.94 -13.55
N LEU A 52 19.89 8.30 -14.62
CA LEU A 52 19.61 6.86 -14.69
C LEU A 52 20.14 6.29 -16.00
N ASP A 53 20.58 5.04 -15.97
CA ASP A 53 21.03 4.32 -17.16
C ASP A 53 19.85 3.92 -18.07
N LYS A 54 20.16 3.56 -19.31
CA LYS A 54 19.15 3.19 -20.31
C LYS A 54 18.32 1.98 -19.87
N THR A 55 18.96 1.02 -19.20
CA THR A 55 18.32 -0.20 -18.69
C THR A 55 17.29 0.10 -17.61
N ALA A 56 17.59 1.02 -16.67
CA ALA A 56 16.63 1.45 -15.66
C ALA A 56 15.45 2.17 -16.29
N TRP A 57 15.68 3.03 -17.29
CA TRP A 57 14.58 3.68 -18.02
C TRP A 57 13.67 2.70 -18.75
N GLU A 58 14.23 1.65 -19.37
CA GLU A 58 13.45 0.58 -20.00
C GLU A 58 12.63 -0.23 -18.98
N MET A 59 13.15 -0.42 -17.76
CA MET A 59 12.38 -1.05 -16.68
C MET A 59 11.25 -0.15 -16.19
N ILE A 60 11.53 1.13 -15.98
CA ILE A 60 10.52 2.13 -15.56
C ILE A 60 9.39 2.20 -16.59
N ASP A 61 9.70 2.24 -17.89
CA ASP A 61 8.69 2.28 -18.95
C ASP A 61 7.76 1.06 -18.90
N ARG A 62 8.30 -0.15 -18.71
CA ARG A 62 7.49 -1.36 -18.53
C ARG A 62 6.62 -1.31 -17.26
N MET A 63 7.16 -0.82 -16.15
CA MET A 63 6.40 -0.67 -14.89
C MET A 63 5.27 0.35 -15.05
N LEU A 64 5.52 1.48 -15.70
CA LEU A 64 4.51 2.49 -15.99
C LEU A 64 3.38 1.91 -16.85
N ALA A 65 3.72 1.18 -17.91
CA ALA A 65 2.73 0.53 -18.76
C ALA A 65 1.86 -0.49 -17.99
N ASP A 66 2.47 -1.31 -17.14
CA ASP A 66 1.75 -2.27 -16.30
C ASP A 66 0.84 -1.58 -15.27
N TYR A 67 1.32 -0.53 -14.60
CA TYR A 67 0.52 0.21 -13.62
C TYR A 67 -0.67 0.91 -14.27
N ILE A 68 -0.48 1.53 -15.43
CA ILE A 68 -1.57 2.14 -16.19
C ILE A 68 -2.59 1.06 -16.58
N GLN A 69 -2.15 -0.07 -17.10
CA GLN A 69 -3.07 -1.16 -17.46
C GLN A 69 -3.88 -1.65 -16.26
N LYS A 70 -3.26 -1.83 -15.08
CA LYS A 70 -3.95 -2.18 -13.83
C LYS A 70 -4.96 -1.11 -13.40
N THR A 71 -4.64 0.18 -13.57
CA THR A 71 -5.61 1.27 -13.28
C THR A 71 -6.81 1.24 -14.22
N VAL A 72 -6.62 0.99 -15.52
CA VAL A 72 -7.70 0.93 -16.51
C VAL A 72 -8.64 -0.25 -16.24
N ILE A 73 -8.10 -1.40 -15.86
CA ILE A 73 -8.91 -2.61 -15.57
C ILE A 73 -9.73 -2.44 -14.29
N SER A 74 -9.19 -1.76 -13.28
CA SER A 74 -9.86 -1.58 -11.99
C SER A 74 -10.92 -0.49 -11.98
N GLU A 75 -11.02 0.34 -13.02
CA GLU A 75 -11.91 1.50 -13.03
C GLU A 75 -13.31 1.25 -13.61
N ASP A 76 -14.28 1.85 -12.91
CA ASP A 76 -15.71 1.82 -13.23
C ASP A 76 -16.20 3.08 -13.97
N ILE A 77 -15.32 4.02 -14.35
CA ILE A 77 -15.70 5.30 -14.98
C ILE A 77 -14.70 5.66 -16.08
N ILE A 78 -15.18 6.00 -17.27
CA ILE A 78 -14.32 6.47 -18.37
C ILE A 78 -14.11 7.99 -18.21
N HIS A 79 -12.86 8.40 -18.00
CA HIS A 79 -12.49 9.81 -17.88
C HIS A 79 -12.41 10.47 -19.27
N ASN A 80 -12.66 11.79 -19.32
CA ASN A 80 -12.58 12.61 -20.55
C ASN A 80 -13.53 12.19 -21.69
N THR A 81 -14.73 11.69 -21.37
CA THR A 81 -15.75 11.38 -22.38
C THR A 81 -16.74 12.52 -22.53
N SER A 82 -16.80 13.12 -23.72
CA SER A 82 -17.86 14.06 -24.09
C SER A 82 -19.12 13.31 -24.52
N TRP A 83 -20.26 13.75 -23.98
CA TRP A 83 -21.57 13.23 -24.34
C TRP A 83 -22.61 14.34 -24.36
N ASN A 84 -23.59 14.20 -25.25
CA ASN A 84 -24.67 15.16 -25.45
C ASN A 84 -26.03 14.47 -25.31
N VAL A 85 -27.02 15.17 -24.75
CA VAL A 85 -28.42 14.73 -24.76
C VAL A 85 -29.06 15.17 -26.07
N LYS A 86 -29.61 14.21 -26.82
CA LYS A 86 -30.35 14.48 -28.06
C LYS A 86 -31.83 14.69 -27.80
N ARG A 87 -32.42 13.82 -26.98
CA ARG A 87 -33.87 13.83 -26.73
C ARG A 87 -34.18 13.37 -25.32
N LEU A 88 -35.14 14.02 -24.68
CA LEU A 88 -35.68 13.68 -23.38
C LEU A 88 -37.20 13.52 -23.51
N GLU A 89 -37.70 12.31 -23.29
CA GLU A 89 -39.13 12.01 -23.17
C GLU A 89 -39.45 11.61 -21.74
N PHE A 90 -40.55 12.09 -21.20
CA PHE A 90 -40.93 11.75 -19.84
C PHE A 90 -42.42 11.83 -19.57
N ASP A 91 -42.88 10.93 -18.70
CA ASP A 91 -44.28 10.76 -18.32
C ASP A 91 -44.45 10.82 -16.81
N ASN A 92 -45.45 11.58 -16.36
CA ASN A 92 -45.97 11.56 -14.99
C ASN A 92 -44.89 11.81 -13.92
N ILE A 93 -43.90 12.66 -14.21
CA ILE A 93 -42.83 13.02 -13.28
C ILE A 93 -43.20 14.32 -12.55
N PHE A 94 -43.12 14.30 -11.22
CA PHE A 94 -43.48 15.41 -10.34
C PHE A 94 -44.85 16.02 -10.70
N SER A 95 -44.87 17.23 -11.26
CA SER A 95 -46.07 17.96 -11.66
C SER A 95 -46.53 17.69 -13.10
N TYR A 96 -45.71 17.02 -13.91
CA TYR A 96 -46.02 16.77 -15.32
C TYR A 96 -47.01 15.60 -15.50
N GLY A 97 -47.78 15.67 -16.58
CA GLY A 97 -48.63 14.58 -17.07
C GLY A 97 -47.86 13.65 -18.02
N ALA A 98 -48.55 12.92 -18.87
CA ALA A 98 -47.94 12.07 -19.89
C ALA A 98 -47.61 12.85 -21.19
N SER A 99 -46.76 12.24 -22.02
CA SER A 99 -46.36 12.65 -23.37
C SER A 99 -45.59 13.97 -23.44
N ASN A 100 -44.66 14.19 -22.51
CA ASN A 100 -43.74 15.35 -22.58
C ASN A 100 -42.48 14.96 -23.35
N ILE A 101 -42.06 15.82 -24.28
CA ILE A 101 -40.90 15.58 -25.14
C ILE A 101 -40.11 16.89 -25.25
N ILE A 102 -38.79 16.80 -25.09
CA ILE A 102 -37.83 17.86 -25.37
C ILE A 102 -36.81 17.30 -26.36
N ASP A 103 -36.74 17.91 -27.53
CA ASP A 103 -35.84 17.53 -28.61
C ASP A 103 -34.71 18.57 -28.68
N PHE A 104 -33.56 18.22 -28.10
CA PHE A 104 -32.40 19.10 -28.04
C PHE A 104 -31.68 19.21 -29.38
N GLU A 105 -31.92 18.33 -30.34
CA GLU A 105 -31.33 18.47 -31.69
C GLU A 105 -31.95 19.62 -32.48
N LYS A 106 -33.20 19.97 -32.15
CA LYS A 106 -33.90 21.14 -32.72
C LYS A 106 -33.50 22.46 -32.07
N ILE A 107 -32.86 22.39 -30.91
CA ILE A 107 -32.58 23.54 -30.05
C ILE A 107 -31.07 23.76 -30.04
N ARG A 108 -30.59 24.88 -30.60
CA ARG A 108 -29.15 25.17 -30.70
C ARG A 108 -28.75 26.35 -29.83
N GLY A 109 -27.61 26.22 -29.16
CA GLY A 109 -27.02 27.28 -28.34
C GLY A 109 -27.69 27.42 -26.96
N ILE A 110 -27.63 28.63 -26.40
CA ILE A 110 -28.14 28.92 -25.07
C ILE A 110 -29.66 29.05 -25.13
N THR A 111 -30.36 28.18 -24.41
CA THR A 111 -31.83 28.11 -24.41
C THR A 111 -32.41 28.41 -23.04
N GLY A 112 -33.36 29.34 -22.98
CA GLY A 112 -34.05 29.72 -21.75
C GLY A 112 -35.44 29.08 -21.63
N ILE A 113 -35.75 28.48 -20.47
CA ILE A 113 -37.09 27.96 -20.17
C ILE A 113 -37.83 28.93 -19.24
N PHE A 114 -38.84 29.62 -19.78
CA PHE A 114 -39.62 30.63 -19.04
C PHE A 114 -41.02 30.12 -18.69
N ALA A 115 -41.39 30.29 -17.42
CA ALA A 115 -42.70 29.94 -16.85
C ALA A 115 -42.83 30.58 -15.46
N ARG A 116 -44.02 30.51 -14.85
CA ARG A 116 -44.22 30.96 -13.46
C ARG A 116 -43.52 30.01 -12.47
N ASN A 117 -43.23 30.51 -11.27
CA ASN A 117 -42.76 29.65 -10.18
C ASN A 117 -43.78 28.53 -9.91
N ARG A 118 -43.29 27.34 -9.55
CA ARG A 118 -44.08 26.10 -9.37
C ARG A 118 -44.76 25.54 -10.63
N ALA A 119 -44.48 26.09 -11.82
CA ALA A 119 -44.98 25.53 -13.09
C ALA A 119 -44.27 24.24 -13.53
N GLY A 120 -43.25 23.76 -12.78
CA GLY A 120 -42.51 22.54 -13.11
C GLY A 120 -41.19 22.75 -13.84
N LYS A 121 -40.66 23.97 -13.92
CA LYS A 121 -39.37 24.24 -14.60
C LYS A 121 -38.21 23.41 -14.06
N SER A 122 -38.00 23.42 -12.74
CA SER A 122 -36.95 22.61 -12.11
C SER A 122 -37.22 21.11 -12.21
N ALA A 123 -38.46 20.68 -12.43
CA ALA A 123 -38.80 19.27 -12.59
C ALA A 123 -38.25 18.66 -13.90
N ILE A 124 -37.89 19.47 -14.90
CA ILE A 124 -37.21 18.99 -16.12
C ILE A 124 -35.78 18.52 -15.77
N ALA A 125 -35.04 19.31 -15.00
CA ALA A 125 -33.72 18.91 -14.50
C ALA A 125 -33.81 17.66 -13.62
N GLY A 126 -34.82 17.58 -12.76
CA GLY A 126 -35.10 16.38 -11.97
C GLY A 126 -35.44 15.15 -12.81
N ALA A 127 -36.16 15.30 -13.93
CA ALA A 127 -36.45 14.20 -14.87
C ALA A 127 -35.17 13.69 -15.55
N LEU A 128 -34.28 14.59 -15.96
CA LEU A 128 -32.97 14.25 -16.52
C LEU A 128 -32.12 13.49 -15.50
N MET A 129 -32.02 14.00 -14.27
CA MET A 129 -31.30 13.36 -13.16
C MET A 129 -31.85 11.97 -12.84
N TYR A 130 -33.18 11.82 -12.84
CA TYR A 130 -33.82 10.55 -12.57
C TYR A 130 -33.52 9.54 -13.69
N GLY A 131 -33.65 9.95 -14.95
CA GLY A 131 -33.37 9.11 -16.11
C GLY A 131 -31.93 8.61 -16.13
N LEU A 132 -30.96 9.48 -15.88
CA LEU A 132 -29.53 9.14 -15.91
C LEU A 132 -29.07 8.36 -14.68
N PHE A 133 -29.50 8.74 -13.47
CA PHE A 133 -28.81 8.33 -12.24
C PHE A 133 -29.71 7.82 -11.11
N ASN A 134 -31.02 7.61 -11.35
CA ASN A 134 -31.97 7.21 -10.31
C ASN A 134 -32.08 8.19 -9.12
N THR A 135 -31.77 9.47 -9.32
CA THR A 135 -31.76 10.48 -8.26
C THR A 135 -32.35 11.78 -8.78
N THR A 136 -32.32 12.86 -7.98
CA THR A 136 -32.88 14.15 -8.37
C THR A 136 -31.86 15.27 -8.20
N ASP A 137 -32.18 16.45 -8.75
CA ASP A 137 -31.45 17.70 -8.55
C ASP A 137 -31.47 18.18 -7.08
N ARG A 138 -32.24 17.53 -6.23
CA ARG A 138 -32.38 17.81 -4.78
C ARG A 138 -31.76 16.72 -3.91
N GLY A 139 -30.96 15.84 -4.51
CA GLY A 139 -30.37 14.68 -3.86
C GLY A 139 -31.26 13.43 -3.85
N PRO A 140 -30.95 12.44 -3.00
CA PRO A 140 -31.60 11.14 -3.00
C PRO A 140 -33.01 11.23 -2.39
N ILE A 141 -34.02 11.12 -3.24
CA ILE A 141 -35.43 11.05 -2.85
C ILE A 141 -35.96 9.67 -3.22
N LYS A 142 -36.87 9.10 -2.40
CA LYS A 142 -37.55 7.85 -2.75
C LYS A 142 -38.26 7.99 -4.10
N ASN A 143 -38.09 7.02 -5.00
CA ASN A 143 -38.71 7.02 -6.33
C ASN A 143 -40.24 7.21 -6.30
N LEU A 144 -40.90 6.81 -5.20
CA LEU A 144 -42.32 7.08 -4.94
C LEU A 144 -42.69 8.58 -5.05
N HIS A 145 -41.81 9.48 -4.61
CA HIS A 145 -42.04 10.93 -4.65
C HIS A 145 -41.65 11.58 -5.98
N ILE A 146 -40.96 10.84 -6.85
CA ILE A 146 -40.70 11.27 -8.24
C ILE A 146 -41.95 11.07 -9.08
N ILE A 147 -42.71 10.00 -8.81
CA ILE A 147 -43.99 9.71 -9.45
C ILE A 147 -45.00 10.80 -9.08
N ASN A 148 -45.69 11.36 -10.09
CA ASN A 148 -46.78 12.29 -9.87
C ASN A 148 -47.80 11.70 -8.88
N ALA A 149 -48.17 12.47 -7.85
CA ALA A 149 -49.03 11.99 -6.77
C ALA A 149 -50.36 11.41 -7.28
N ARG A 150 -50.87 11.89 -8.42
CA ARG A 150 -52.15 11.48 -9.03
C ARG A 150 -52.01 10.35 -10.07
N LYS A 151 -50.85 9.72 -10.17
CA LYS A 151 -50.53 8.69 -11.17
C LYS A 151 -49.86 7.49 -10.52
N ASP A 152 -49.95 6.34 -11.18
CA ASP A 152 -49.43 5.07 -10.65
C ASP A 152 -48.02 4.75 -11.15
N TYR A 153 -47.53 5.47 -12.16
CA TYR A 153 -46.19 5.29 -12.72
C TYR A 153 -45.59 6.61 -13.17
N CYS A 154 -44.26 6.62 -13.32
CA CYS A 154 -43.53 7.59 -14.12
C CYS A 154 -42.52 6.89 -15.03
N ALA A 155 -42.16 7.52 -16.15
CA ALA A 155 -41.19 6.99 -17.10
C ALA A 155 -40.31 8.10 -17.68
N VAL A 156 -39.07 7.76 -18.02
CA VAL A 156 -38.13 8.60 -18.77
C VAL A 156 -37.51 7.77 -19.89
N SER A 157 -37.42 8.35 -21.08
CA SER A 157 -36.57 7.90 -22.17
C SER A 157 -35.57 9.00 -22.53
N LEU A 158 -34.29 8.65 -22.57
CA LEU A 158 -33.20 9.57 -22.86
C LEU A 158 -32.37 9.04 -24.03
N ASP A 159 -32.26 9.85 -25.07
CA ASP A 159 -31.34 9.62 -26.18
C ASP A 159 -30.06 10.41 -25.96
N LEU A 160 -28.95 9.71 -25.95
CA LEU A 160 -27.61 10.23 -25.69
C LEU A 160 -26.71 9.95 -26.88
N GLN A 161 -25.85 10.90 -27.20
CA GLN A 161 -24.73 10.68 -28.10
C GLN A 161 -23.43 10.74 -27.32
N ILE A 162 -22.66 9.68 -27.39
CA ILE A 162 -21.38 9.56 -26.69
C ILE A 162 -20.33 9.33 -27.76
N ARG A 163 -19.44 10.31 -27.95
CA ARG A 163 -18.55 10.36 -29.13
C ARG A 163 -19.34 10.26 -30.43
N SER A 164 -19.22 9.16 -31.17
CA SER A 164 -19.91 8.93 -32.45
C SER A 164 -21.04 7.90 -32.35
N GLU A 165 -21.37 7.44 -31.15
CA GLU A 165 -22.31 6.33 -30.91
C GLU A 165 -23.57 6.83 -30.20
N ASN A 166 -24.73 6.29 -30.56
CA ASN A 166 -26.02 6.67 -29.97
C ASN A 166 -26.48 5.61 -28.96
N TYR A 167 -27.02 6.07 -27.83
CA TYR A 167 -27.53 5.24 -26.75
C TYR A 167 -28.90 5.70 -26.30
N ARG A 168 -29.74 4.76 -25.89
CA ARG A 168 -31.04 5.05 -25.28
C ARG A 168 -31.13 4.45 -23.88
N ILE A 169 -31.47 5.28 -22.90
CA ILE A 169 -31.79 4.87 -21.54
C ILE A 169 -33.30 4.97 -21.33
N GLU A 170 -33.93 3.87 -20.94
CA GLU A 170 -35.35 3.82 -20.59
C GLU A 170 -35.50 3.42 -19.13
N ARG A 171 -36.18 4.26 -18.34
CA ARG A 171 -36.37 4.05 -16.91
C ARG A 171 -37.82 4.25 -16.55
N GLN A 172 -38.39 3.35 -15.76
CA GLN A 172 -39.78 3.44 -15.32
C GLN A 172 -39.90 3.05 -13.85
N SER A 173 -40.65 3.84 -13.07
CA SER A 173 -41.04 3.49 -11.71
C SER A 173 -42.55 3.32 -11.61
N VAL A 174 -42.99 2.23 -10.99
CA VAL A 174 -44.42 1.89 -10.81
C VAL A 174 -44.71 1.73 -9.33
N LYS A 175 -45.79 2.37 -8.86
CA LYS A 175 -46.29 2.25 -7.48
C LYS A 175 -46.85 0.86 -7.25
N TYR A 176 -46.59 0.32 -6.07
CA TYR A 176 -47.23 -0.89 -5.60
C TYR A 176 -47.43 -0.80 -4.09
N GLU A 177 -48.41 -1.54 -3.59
CA GLU A 177 -48.68 -1.66 -2.16
C GLU A 177 -48.05 -2.96 -1.66
N ASN A 178 -47.28 -2.88 -0.57
CA ASN A 178 -46.72 -4.07 0.04
C ASN A 178 -47.77 -4.79 0.91
N ARG A 179 -47.46 -6.00 1.38
CA ARG A 179 -48.36 -6.79 2.25
C ARG A 179 -48.72 -6.10 3.59
N LYS A 180 -48.04 -5.00 3.95
CA LYS A 180 -48.26 -4.20 5.17
C LYS A 180 -49.10 -2.93 4.91
N GLY A 181 -49.57 -2.71 3.68
CA GLY A 181 -50.34 -1.52 3.31
C GLY A 181 -49.51 -0.28 3.00
N GLU A 182 -48.17 -0.40 2.91
CA GLU A 182 -47.29 0.73 2.62
C GLU A 182 -47.05 0.84 1.11
N GLN A 183 -47.26 2.03 0.56
CA GLN A 183 -46.95 2.33 -0.84
C GLN A 183 -45.44 2.44 -1.06
N ASN A 184 -44.96 1.70 -2.05
CA ASN A 184 -43.57 1.69 -2.50
C ASN A 184 -43.52 1.83 -4.03
N ALA A 185 -42.33 1.95 -4.61
CA ALA A 185 -42.14 2.03 -6.06
C ALA A 185 -41.05 1.07 -6.52
N THR A 186 -41.37 0.22 -7.50
CA THR A 186 -40.39 -0.66 -8.18
C THR A 186 -39.89 0.03 -9.42
N THR A 187 -38.59 -0.09 -9.73
CA THR A 187 -37.96 0.61 -10.86
C THR A 187 -37.34 -0.37 -11.83
N SER A 188 -37.71 -0.27 -13.11
CA SER A 188 -37.07 -0.94 -14.24
C SER A 188 -36.13 0.00 -14.97
N LEU A 189 -35.10 -0.56 -15.60
CA LEU A 189 -34.06 0.17 -16.32
C LEU A 189 -33.59 -0.66 -17.50
N ASN A 190 -33.59 -0.05 -18.68
CA ASN A 190 -33.02 -0.61 -19.89
C ASN A 190 -32.00 0.35 -20.51
N LEU A 191 -30.95 -0.22 -21.10
CA LEU A 191 -29.92 0.48 -21.85
C LEU A 191 -29.78 -0.17 -23.24
N PHE A 192 -29.88 0.63 -24.29
CA PHE A 192 -29.75 0.18 -25.68
C PHE A 192 -28.69 0.99 -26.42
N LYS A 193 -27.98 0.31 -27.33
CA LYS A 193 -27.20 0.96 -28.39
C LYS A 193 -28.10 1.16 -29.60
N MET A 194 -28.08 2.37 -30.16
CA MET A 194 -28.99 2.83 -31.20
C MET A 194 -28.27 3.03 -32.53
N ASP A 195 -28.98 2.78 -33.63
CA ASP A 195 -28.59 3.15 -34.99
C ASP A 195 -28.66 4.68 -35.18
N ASN A 196 -28.05 5.18 -36.25
CA ASN A 196 -28.29 6.48 -36.84
C ASN A 196 -29.77 6.72 -37.19
N GLU A 197 -30.55 5.66 -37.42
CA GLU A 197 -32.02 5.73 -37.60
C GLU A 197 -32.82 5.61 -36.28
N ASN A 198 -32.19 5.72 -35.10
CA ASN A 198 -32.84 5.55 -33.79
C ASN A 198 -33.54 4.20 -33.59
N LYS A 199 -33.07 3.14 -34.26
CA LYS A 199 -33.49 1.76 -34.01
C LYS A 199 -32.60 1.11 -32.95
N LYS A 200 -33.20 0.31 -32.05
CA LYS A 200 -32.47 -0.45 -31.02
C LYS A 200 -31.68 -1.57 -31.68
N ILE A 201 -30.36 -1.44 -31.77
CA ILE A 201 -29.48 -2.45 -32.39
C ILE A 201 -29.08 -3.50 -31.36
N VAL A 202 -28.62 -3.07 -30.18
CA VAL A 202 -28.07 -3.95 -29.14
C VAL A 202 -28.69 -3.62 -27.79
N ASN A 203 -29.18 -4.63 -27.09
CA ASN A 203 -29.56 -4.50 -25.69
C ASN A 203 -28.32 -4.67 -24.82
N LEU A 204 -27.97 -3.62 -24.07
CA LEU A 204 -26.83 -3.59 -23.14
C LEU A 204 -27.29 -3.72 -21.68
N SER A 205 -28.56 -4.03 -21.45
CA SER A 205 -29.12 -4.22 -20.11
C SER A 205 -28.66 -5.57 -19.55
N ALA A 206 -28.21 -5.58 -18.31
CA ALA A 206 -27.91 -6.79 -17.56
C ALA A 206 -29.15 -7.33 -16.84
N GLU A 207 -29.10 -8.58 -16.38
CA GLU A 207 -30.16 -9.19 -15.56
C GLU A 207 -30.44 -8.41 -14.28
N GLN A 208 -29.38 -7.88 -13.66
CA GLN A 208 -29.47 -7.06 -12.46
C GLN A 208 -29.40 -5.58 -12.81
N ARG A 209 -30.41 -4.81 -12.36
CA ARG A 209 -30.47 -3.34 -12.52
C ARG A 209 -29.19 -2.64 -12.08
N THR A 210 -28.60 -3.07 -10.97
CA THR A 210 -27.37 -2.48 -10.42
C THR A 210 -26.19 -2.56 -11.37
N VAL A 211 -26.10 -3.61 -12.18
CA VAL A 211 -25.06 -3.78 -13.21
C VAL A 211 -25.34 -2.85 -14.39
N THR A 212 -26.58 -2.72 -14.83
CA THR A 212 -26.97 -1.73 -15.86
C THR A 212 -26.69 -0.29 -15.40
N GLU A 213 -26.96 0.06 -14.13
CA GLU A 213 -26.60 1.38 -13.56
C GLU A 213 -25.08 1.60 -13.52
N LYS A 214 -24.28 0.54 -13.35
CA LYS A 214 -22.81 0.64 -13.48
C LYS A 214 -22.40 0.90 -14.93
N ALA A 215 -23.01 0.22 -15.89
CA ALA A 215 -22.75 0.44 -17.32
C ALA A 215 -23.10 1.88 -17.75
N ILE A 216 -24.22 2.42 -17.29
CA ILE A 216 -24.58 3.83 -17.54
C ILE A 216 -23.55 4.76 -16.90
N ARG A 217 -23.13 4.51 -15.65
CA ARG A 217 -22.09 5.34 -15.00
C ARG A 217 -20.74 5.30 -15.70
N LYS A 218 -20.37 4.17 -16.32
CA LYS A 218 -19.18 4.08 -17.19
C LYS A 218 -19.27 5.01 -18.40
N LEU A 219 -20.47 5.19 -18.93
CA LEU A 219 -20.73 5.97 -20.14
C LEU A 219 -20.83 7.48 -19.88
N VAL A 220 -21.57 7.91 -18.85
CA VAL A 220 -21.90 9.34 -18.62
C VAL A 220 -21.32 9.93 -17.33
N GLY A 221 -20.67 9.13 -16.48
CA GLY A 221 -20.17 9.55 -15.17
C GLY A 221 -21.15 9.29 -14.02
N SER A 222 -20.90 9.87 -12.84
CA SER A 222 -21.79 9.75 -11.67
C SER A 222 -22.72 10.95 -11.49
N ALA A 223 -23.75 10.80 -10.66
CA ALA A 223 -24.67 11.90 -10.32
C ALA A 223 -23.95 13.11 -9.72
N ASP A 224 -23.00 12.86 -8.83
CA ASP A 224 -22.20 13.90 -8.18
C ASP A 224 -21.33 14.64 -9.19
N ASP A 225 -20.72 13.90 -10.14
CA ASP A 225 -19.92 14.51 -11.20
C ASP A 225 -20.76 15.40 -12.10
N PHE A 226 -21.99 14.96 -12.42
CA PHE A 226 -22.92 15.72 -13.24
C PHE A 226 -23.43 16.99 -12.53
N LEU A 227 -23.77 16.91 -11.24
CA LEU A 227 -24.17 18.08 -10.43
C LEU A 227 -23.01 19.08 -10.23
N LEU A 228 -21.76 18.61 -10.23
CA LEU A 228 -20.59 19.47 -10.09
C LEU A 228 -20.16 20.14 -11.40
N THR A 229 -20.33 19.49 -12.56
CA THR A 229 -19.81 19.98 -13.86
C THR A 229 -20.85 20.54 -14.81
N SER A 230 -21.99 19.86 -14.89
CA SER A 230 -22.88 19.94 -16.06
C SER A 230 -24.25 20.49 -15.69
N LEU A 231 -24.69 20.27 -14.45
CA LEU A 231 -25.95 20.77 -13.93
C LEU A 231 -25.73 21.69 -12.73
N ALA A 232 -25.82 22.99 -12.96
CA ALA A 232 -25.91 23.97 -11.87
C ALA A 232 -27.36 24.03 -11.35
N SER A 233 -27.65 23.27 -10.29
CA SER A 233 -28.96 23.36 -9.62
C SER A 233 -29.10 24.69 -8.86
N GLN A 234 -30.33 25.13 -8.64
CA GLN A 234 -30.61 26.44 -8.05
C GLN A 234 -30.07 26.52 -6.62
N GLY A 235 -29.05 27.37 -6.40
CA GLY A 235 -28.40 27.57 -5.11
C GLY A 235 -27.14 26.72 -4.88
N GLU A 236 -26.89 25.71 -5.70
CA GLU A 236 -25.74 24.80 -5.54
C GLU A 236 -24.51 25.17 -6.37
N MET A 237 -24.59 26.19 -7.23
CA MET A 237 -23.38 26.73 -7.88
C MET A 237 -22.36 27.25 -6.83
N ASN A 238 -22.88 27.70 -5.67
CA ASN A 238 -22.07 28.06 -4.52
C ASN A 238 -21.60 26.85 -3.71
N LEU A 239 -22.17 25.65 -3.92
CA LEU A 239 -21.81 24.45 -3.16
C LEU A 239 -20.33 24.16 -3.34
N PHE A 240 -19.82 24.15 -4.59
CA PHE A 240 -18.39 23.99 -4.86
C PHE A 240 -17.54 25.05 -4.14
N ILE A 241 -17.97 26.32 -4.11
CA ILE A 241 -17.25 27.42 -3.44
C ILE A 241 -17.28 27.25 -1.91
N GLN A 242 -18.40 26.78 -1.37
CA GLN A 242 -18.65 26.55 0.06
C GLN A 242 -18.03 25.24 0.56
N GLN A 243 -17.65 24.32 -0.34
CA GLN A 243 -16.96 23.09 0.03
C GLN A 243 -15.62 23.41 0.71
N GLY A 244 -15.30 22.64 1.76
CA GLY A 244 -14.00 22.73 2.45
C GLY A 244 -12.83 22.50 1.48
N ALA A 245 -11.65 23.06 1.80
CA ALA A 245 -10.47 23.01 0.93
C ALA A 245 -10.11 21.57 0.50
N THR A 246 -10.22 20.60 1.40
CA THR A 246 -9.98 19.17 1.12
C THR A 246 -10.95 18.61 0.08
N HIS A 247 -12.24 18.94 0.19
CA HIS A 247 -13.26 18.41 -0.73
C HIS A 247 -13.12 19.04 -2.11
N ARG A 248 -12.82 20.34 -2.18
CA ARG A 248 -12.47 21.02 -3.44
C ARG A 248 -11.24 20.41 -4.10
N LYS A 249 -10.17 20.15 -3.34
CA LYS A 249 -8.97 19.49 -3.85
C LYS A 249 -9.27 18.10 -4.42
N ARG A 250 -10.11 17.32 -3.74
CA ARG A 250 -10.57 16.01 -4.22
C ARG A 250 -11.33 16.13 -5.54
N ILE A 251 -12.26 17.07 -5.63
CA ILE A 251 -13.05 17.32 -6.85
C ILE A 251 -12.13 17.73 -8.01
N LEU A 252 -11.18 18.65 -7.78
CA LEU A 252 -10.21 19.07 -8.79
C LEU A 252 -9.27 17.94 -9.21
N ASN A 253 -8.77 17.13 -8.27
CA ASN A 253 -7.95 15.97 -8.58
C ASN A 253 -8.70 14.98 -9.48
N LYS A 254 -9.99 14.75 -9.22
CA LYS A 254 -10.83 13.89 -10.04
C LYS A 254 -11.04 14.45 -11.45
N PHE A 255 -11.29 15.75 -11.59
CA PHE A 255 -11.48 16.40 -12.90
C PHE A 255 -10.21 16.50 -13.73
N LEU A 256 -9.08 16.76 -13.09
CA LEU A 256 -7.78 16.80 -13.73
C LEU A 256 -7.18 15.40 -13.92
N ASP A 257 -7.90 14.36 -13.52
CA ASP A 257 -7.48 12.95 -13.60
C ASP A 257 -6.14 12.68 -12.91
N LEU A 258 -5.89 13.39 -11.80
CA LEU A 258 -4.68 13.25 -10.99
C LEU A 258 -4.74 12.03 -10.06
N GLU A 259 -5.91 11.41 -9.91
CA GLU A 259 -6.09 10.17 -9.13
C GLU A 259 -5.24 9.01 -9.67
N ILE A 260 -4.82 9.07 -10.95
CA ILE A 260 -3.91 8.10 -11.54
C ILE A 260 -2.60 7.99 -10.77
N PHE A 261 -2.06 9.12 -10.28
CA PHE A 261 -0.80 9.13 -9.53
C PHE A 261 -0.93 8.44 -8.18
N ASP A 262 -2.04 8.62 -7.48
CA ASP A 262 -2.31 7.97 -6.20
C ASP A 262 -2.41 6.45 -6.36
N LYS A 263 -3.02 5.98 -7.46
CA LYS A 263 -3.13 4.55 -7.78
C LYS A 263 -1.79 3.95 -8.21
N MET A 264 -1.05 4.65 -9.06
CA MET A 264 0.29 4.22 -9.44
C MET A 264 1.22 4.12 -8.23
N LEU A 265 1.12 5.06 -7.28
CA LEU A 265 1.85 5.00 -6.02
C LEU A 265 1.46 3.77 -5.18
N LEU A 266 0.18 3.40 -5.17
CA LEU A 266 -0.28 2.18 -4.49
C LEU A 266 0.38 0.94 -5.10
N TYR A 267 0.31 0.76 -6.42
CA TYR A 267 0.92 -0.39 -7.10
C TYR A 267 2.45 -0.42 -6.95
N ALA A 268 3.11 0.74 -7.04
CA ALA A 268 4.55 0.84 -6.80
C ALA A 268 4.92 0.44 -5.36
N LYS A 269 4.08 0.77 -4.37
CA LYS A 269 4.29 0.34 -2.97
C LYS A 269 4.09 -1.15 -2.81
N GLU A 270 3.07 -1.73 -3.44
CA GLU A 270 2.82 -3.18 -3.41
C GLU A 270 4.01 -3.96 -4.00
N ASP A 271 4.50 -3.56 -5.17
CA ASP A 271 5.68 -4.17 -5.78
C ASP A 271 6.94 -3.97 -4.91
N SER A 272 7.11 -2.78 -4.32
CA SER A 272 8.22 -2.50 -3.41
C SER A 272 8.19 -3.40 -2.17
N LEU A 273 7.01 -3.64 -1.60
CA LEU A 273 6.83 -4.54 -0.46
C LEU A 273 7.16 -5.98 -0.82
N PHE A 274 6.72 -6.44 -2.00
CA PHE A 274 7.05 -7.76 -2.51
C PHE A 274 8.57 -7.94 -2.67
N ILE A 275 9.24 -6.98 -3.30
CA ILE A 275 10.70 -6.98 -3.48
C ILE A 275 11.43 -6.94 -2.12
N LYS A 276 10.98 -6.10 -1.17
CA LYS A 276 11.55 -6.04 0.19
C LYS A 276 11.36 -7.37 0.94
N SER A 277 10.24 -8.04 0.75
CA SER A 277 10.01 -9.37 1.32
C SER A 277 10.95 -10.41 0.73
N GLN A 278 11.20 -10.37 -0.58
CA GLN A 278 12.18 -11.25 -1.21
C GLN A 278 13.61 -10.96 -0.75
N LEU A 279 13.98 -9.69 -0.62
CA LEU A 279 15.26 -9.26 -0.04
C LEU A 279 15.43 -9.73 1.41
N LYS A 280 14.36 -9.69 2.22
CA LYS A 280 14.40 -10.18 3.61
C LYS A 280 14.57 -11.71 3.69
N ASN A 281 14.07 -12.44 2.70
CA ASN A 281 14.24 -13.88 2.58
C ASN A 281 15.56 -14.25 1.88
N ALA A 282 16.21 -13.30 1.19
CA ALA A 282 17.56 -13.50 0.72
C ALA A 282 18.46 -13.64 1.95
N PRO A 283 19.29 -14.69 2.01
CA PRO A 283 20.14 -14.89 3.17
C PRO A 283 21.06 -13.67 3.32
N ASP A 284 21.12 -13.12 4.53
CA ASP A 284 22.12 -12.14 4.96
C ASP A 284 23.48 -12.85 4.92
N ARG A 285 24.01 -13.01 3.71
CA ARG A 285 25.34 -13.51 3.44
C ARG A 285 26.14 -12.32 2.99
N ASP A 286 27.18 -12.03 3.77
CA ASP A 286 28.23 -11.14 3.33
C ASP A 286 28.93 -11.82 2.14
N TRP A 287 28.47 -11.46 0.94
CA TRP A 287 28.98 -12.02 -0.30
C TRP A 287 30.47 -11.73 -0.47
N ASP A 288 30.98 -10.61 0.04
CA ASP A 288 32.40 -10.31 0.01
C ASP A 288 33.19 -11.29 0.88
N THR A 289 32.66 -11.65 2.04
CA THR A 289 33.26 -12.67 2.91
C THR A 289 33.20 -14.05 2.27
N VAL A 290 32.07 -14.45 1.66
CA VAL A 290 31.95 -15.74 0.97
C VAL A 290 32.88 -15.82 -0.25
N ILE A 291 33.00 -14.74 -1.02
CA ILE A 291 33.93 -14.66 -2.15
C ILE A 291 35.36 -14.81 -1.65
N ARG A 292 35.77 -14.06 -0.62
CA ARG A 292 37.10 -14.19 -0.02
C ARG A 292 37.39 -15.59 0.51
N GLU A 293 36.44 -16.22 1.21
CA GLU A 293 36.60 -17.59 1.69
C GLU A 293 36.86 -18.56 0.53
N LYS A 294 36.16 -18.39 -0.59
CA LYS A 294 36.35 -19.23 -1.77
C LYS A 294 37.67 -18.94 -2.48
N ASP A 295 38.06 -17.68 -2.62
CA ASP A 295 39.36 -17.31 -3.19
C ASP A 295 40.52 -17.86 -2.36
N LEU A 296 40.39 -17.81 -1.03
CA LEU A 296 41.39 -18.34 -0.11
C LEU A 296 41.45 -19.87 -0.17
N LEU A 297 40.31 -20.52 -0.34
CA LEU A 297 40.24 -21.97 -0.56
C LEU A 297 40.89 -22.39 -1.89
N VAL A 298 40.65 -21.65 -2.97
CA VAL A 298 41.31 -21.86 -4.27
C VAL A 298 42.82 -21.72 -4.10
N LYS A 299 43.27 -20.65 -3.43
CA LYS A 299 44.69 -20.42 -3.20
C LYS A 299 45.35 -21.53 -2.37
N ASN A 300 44.68 -22.00 -1.32
CA ASN A 300 45.16 -23.12 -0.52
C ASN A 300 45.24 -24.42 -1.33
N LEU A 301 44.27 -24.69 -2.19
CA LEU A 301 44.30 -25.85 -3.09
C LEU A 301 45.45 -25.74 -4.11
N ASP A 302 45.72 -24.55 -4.63
CA ASP A 302 46.88 -24.31 -5.53
C ASP A 302 48.21 -24.54 -4.79
N ASP A 303 48.32 -24.08 -3.54
CA ASP A 303 49.51 -24.31 -2.70
C ASP A 303 49.67 -25.80 -2.37
N GLU A 304 48.59 -26.53 -2.09
CA GLU A 304 48.60 -28.00 -1.91
C GLU A 304 49.06 -28.73 -3.19
N ILE A 305 48.57 -28.30 -4.37
CA ILE A 305 49.00 -28.85 -5.65
C ILE A 305 50.51 -28.66 -5.81
N LEU A 306 51.03 -27.45 -5.56
CA LEU A 306 52.47 -27.17 -5.64
C LEU A 306 53.30 -28.03 -4.68
N LEU A 307 52.84 -28.18 -3.43
CA LEU A 307 53.51 -29.03 -2.45
C LEU A 307 53.51 -30.50 -2.88
N LYS A 308 52.39 -30.99 -3.42
CA LYS A 308 52.30 -32.35 -3.95
C LYS A 308 53.20 -32.53 -5.16
N GLU A 309 53.27 -31.56 -6.08
CA GLU A 309 54.19 -31.60 -7.21
C GLU A 309 55.66 -31.64 -6.77
N ASP A 310 56.06 -30.82 -5.78
CA ASP A 310 57.41 -30.84 -5.22
C ASP A 310 57.73 -32.15 -4.49
N SER A 311 56.76 -32.73 -3.78
CA SER A 311 56.93 -34.05 -3.18
C SER A 311 57.14 -35.14 -4.25
N LEU A 312 56.46 -35.00 -5.39
CA LEU A 312 56.54 -35.94 -6.51
C LEU A 312 57.86 -35.82 -7.26
N THR A 313 58.39 -34.61 -7.44
CA THR A 313 59.73 -34.39 -8.00
C THR A 313 60.81 -34.91 -7.05
N LYS A 314 60.70 -34.67 -5.74
CA LYS A 314 61.60 -35.24 -4.73
C LYS A 314 61.56 -36.77 -4.71
N LEU A 315 60.38 -37.39 -4.77
CA LEU A 315 60.25 -38.85 -4.85
C LEU A 315 60.88 -39.40 -6.12
N ARG A 316 60.67 -38.76 -7.27
CA ARG A 316 61.31 -39.13 -8.53
C ARG A 316 62.84 -38.99 -8.45
N GLY A 317 63.33 -37.92 -7.82
CA GLY A 317 64.74 -37.71 -7.54
C GLY A 317 65.34 -38.79 -6.63
N LYS A 318 64.65 -39.12 -5.52
CA LYS A 318 65.02 -40.22 -4.62
C LYS A 318 65.00 -41.57 -5.33
N LEU A 319 64.02 -41.83 -6.19
CA LEU A 319 63.95 -43.07 -6.98
C LEU A 319 65.15 -43.15 -7.93
N GLN A 320 65.52 -42.04 -8.57
CA GLN A 320 66.66 -41.99 -9.47
C GLN A 320 68.00 -42.08 -8.73
N SER A 321 68.12 -41.46 -7.55
CA SER A 321 69.31 -41.62 -6.70
C SER A 321 69.40 -43.03 -6.13
N LEU A 322 68.27 -43.65 -5.75
CA LEU A 322 68.22 -45.05 -5.31
C LEU A 322 68.57 -46.01 -6.44
N LEU A 323 68.13 -45.75 -7.67
CA LEU A 323 68.58 -46.51 -8.85
C LEU A 323 70.09 -46.36 -9.07
N ASN A 324 70.61 -45.12 -8.96
CA ASN A 324 72.05 -44.86 -9.06
C ASN A 324 72.83 -45.50 -7.91
N GLN A 325 72.27 -45.50 -6.69
CA GLN A 325 72.84 -46.15 -5.51
C GLN A 325 72.81 -47.67 -5.65
N LEU A 326 71.73 -48.26 -6.16
CA LEU A 326 71.63 -49.68 -6.48
C LEU A 326 72.70 -50.08 -7.52
N ASN A 327 72.99 -49.19 -8.46
CA ASN A 327 74.09 -49.34 -9.41
C ASN A 327 75.48 -49.05 -8.79
N SER A 328 75.56 -48.33 -7.66
CA SER A 328 76.80 -47.96 -6.98
C SER A 328 77.06 -48.72 -5.67
N PHE A 329 76.20 -49.67 -5.27
CA PHE A 329 76.40 -50.60 -4.14
C PHE A 329 77.48 -51.66 -4.45
N GLY A 330 78.61 -51.19 -5.00
CA GLY A 330 79.87 -51.90 -5.14
C GLY A 330 80.95 -51.45 -4.15
N ALA A 331 80.73 -50.44 -3.30
CA ALA A 331 81.75 -50.01 -2.32
C ALA A 331 81.18 -49.25 -1.10
N VAL A 332 81.75 -49.57 0.06
CA VAL A 332 81.35 -49.27 1.46
C VAL A 332 81.82 -47.88 1.96
N GLY A 333 81.27 -47.37 3.08
CA GLY A 333 81.93 -46.37 3.96
C GLY A 333 81.31 -46.22 5.36
N ASN A 334 82.14 -46.20 6.41
CA ASN A 334 81.82 -46.38 7.86
C ASN A 334 81.43 -45.08 8.62
N ILE A 335 80.54 -45.21 9.62
CA ILE A 335 80.04 -44.16 10.55
C ILE A 335 80.96 -44.02 11.78
N THR A 336 81.13 -42.81 12.34
CA THR A 336 81.97 -42.55 13.54
C THR A 336 81.16 -42.34 14.84
N PRO A 337 81.72 -42.57 16.05
CA PRO A 337 80.99 -42.46 17.32
C PRO A 337 80.55 -41.04 17.71
N GLU A 338 81.23 -39.99 17.25
CA GLU A 338 80.86 -38.59 17.52
C GLU A 338 79.60 -38.15 16.76
N ASP A 339 79.35 -38.75 15.58
CA ASP A 339 78.17 -38.48 14.77
C ASP A 339 76.91 -39.02 15.48
N VAL A 340 77.02 -40.19 16.10
CA VAL A 340 75.95 -40.84 16.87
C VAL A 340 75.52 -39.99 18.09
N VAL A 341 76.47 -39.38 18.80
CA VAL A 341 76.17 -38.55 19.98
C VAL A 341 75.45 -37.26 19.59
N ARG A 342 75.84 -36.61 18.48
CA ARG A 342 75.17 -35.39 17.97
C ARG A 342 73.75 -35.66 17.48
N GLN A 343 73.52 -36.82 16.86
CA GLN A 343 72.17 -37.26 16.49
C GLN A 343 71.31 -37.55 17.72
N GLN A 344 71.85 -38.21 18.75
CA GLN A 344 71.12 -38.47 19.99
C GLN A 344 70.68 -37.19 20.72
N ASP A 345 71.53 -36.17 20.79
CA ASP A 345 71.18 -34.88 21.40
C ASP A 345 70.14 -34.11 20.56
N SER A 346 70.20 -34.19 19.23
CA SER A 346 69.20 -33.58 18.34
C SER A 346 67.84 -34.24 18.47
N ILE A 347 67.79 -35.58 18.50
CA ILE A 347 66.56 -36.35 18.72
C ILE A 347 65.95 -35.95 20.07
N LYS A 348 66.75 -35.91 21.14
CA LYS A 348 66.27 -35.57 22.48
C LYS A 348 65.64 -34.18 22.56
N ASN A 349 66.21 -33.19 21.90
CA ASN A 349 65.66 -31.83 21.85
C ASN A 349 64.36 -31.76 21.05
N LEU A 350 64.28 -32.47 19.91
CA LEU A 350 63.08 -32.53 19.09
C LEU A 350 61.93 -33.25 19.80
N THR A 351 62.21 -34.35 20.51
CA THR A 351 61.20 -35.06 21.33
C THR A 351 60.63 -34.15 22.42
N LEU A 352 61.46 -33.32 23.05
CA LEU A 352 61.03 -32.39 24.10
C LEU A 352 60.16 -31.24 23.55
N LEU A 353 60.41 -30.81 22.31
CA LEU A 353 59.56 -29.86 21.58
C LEU A 353 58.21 -30.49 21.18
N PHE A 354 58.23 -31.74 20.71
CA PHE A 354 57.05 -32.52 20.34
C PHE A 354 56.11 -32.71 21.54
N ASP A 355 56.64 -33.13 22.69
CA ASP A 355 55.86 -33.31 23.92
C ASP A 355 55.17 -32.00 24.37
N LYS A 356 55.87 -30.86 24.28
CA LYS A 356 55.30 -29.55 24.61
C LYS A 356 54.13 -29.20 23.70
N LYS A 357 54.23 -29.47 22.40
CA LYS A 357 53.17 -29.20 21.41
C LYS A 357 51.95 -30.09 21.61
N ILE A 358 52.15 -31.37 21.95
CA ILE A 358 51.06 -32.28 22.33
C ILE A 358 50.31 -31.79 23.57
N ILE A 359 51.02 -31.30 24.59
CA ILE A 359 50.38 -30.76 25.79
C ILE A 359 49.53 -29.54 25.45
N SER A 360 50.05 -28.60 24.64
CA SER A 360 49.30 -27.43 24.18
C SER A 360 48.06 -27.81 23.37
N ARG A 361 48.14 -28.83 22.50
CA ARG A 361 47.00 -29.35 21.74
C ARG A 361 45.89 -29.86 22.66
N LYS A 362 46.23 -30.69 23.65
CA LYS A 362 45.25 -31.24 24.61
C LYS A 362 44.54 -30.15 25.41
N GLU A 363 45.22 -29.05 25.71
CA GLU A 363 44.63 -27.94 26.45
C GLU A 363 43.60 -27.16 25.61
N ILE A 364 43.88 -26.95 24.32
CA ILE A 364 42.95 -26.33 23.38
C ILE A 364 41.75 -27.25 23.08
N GLU A 365 41.97 -28.56 22.94
CA GLU A 365 40.90 -29.55 22.77
C GLU A 365 39.89 -29.52 23.95
N LYS A 366 40.40 -29.36 25.18
CA LYS A 366 39.56 -29.19 26.36
C LYS A 366 38.72 -27.92 26.29
N GLN A 367 39.31 -26.80 25.86
CA GLN A 367 38.60 -25.53 25.68
C GLN A 367 37.49 -25.62 24.62
N ILE A 368 37.76 -26.29 23.50
CA ILE A 368 36.75 -26.56 22.45
C ILE A 368 35.60 -27.37 23.02
N LYS A 369 35.89 -28.42 23.80
CA LYS A 369 34.86 -29.26 24.42
C LYS A 369 33.95 -28.44 25.34
N ASP A 370 34.53 -27.62 26.21
CA ASP A 370 33.78 -26.75 27.13
C ASP A 370 32.89 -25.73 26.40
N ILE A 371 33.39 -25.13 25.31
CA ILE A 371 32.63 -24.19 24.48
C ILE A 371 31.51 -24.91 23.73
N SER A 372 31.77 -26.11 23.20
CA SER A 372 30.78 -26.91 22.48
C SER A 372 29.60 -27.30 23.38
N GLU A 373 29.84 -27.61 24.65
CA GLU A 373 28.78 -27.89 25.63
C GLU A 373 27.93 -26.65 25.94
N LYS A 374 28.55 -25.47 26.04
CA LYS A 374 27.83 -24.20 26.23
C LYS A 374 26.92 -23.88 25.04
N ILE A 375 27.40 -24.12 23.81
CA ILE A 375 26.60 -23.93 22.59
C ILE A 375 25.43 -24.93 22.53
N LYS A 376 25.64 -26.20 22.91
CA LYS A 376 24.55 -27.19 22.99
C LYS A 376 23.45 -26.74 23.95
N LYS A 377 23.82 -26.34 25.17
CA LYS A 377 22.86 -25.81 26.17
C LYS A 377 22.10 -24.57 25.67
N SER A 378 22.76 -23.68 24.92
CA SER A 378 22.12 -22.52 24.28
C SER A 378 21.08 -22.93 23.23
N ASN A 379 21.41 -23.90 22.38
CA ASN A 379 20.50 -24.40 21.33
C ASN A 379 19.26 -25.10 21.89
N ASP A 380 19.40 -25.83 23.00
CA ASP A 380 18.26 -26.48 23.65
C ASP A 380 17.30 -25.44 24.23
N LEU A 381 17.82 -24.38 24.86
CA LEU A 381 17.01 -23.26 25.34
C LEU A 381 16.26 -22.55 24.19
N LYS A 382 16.91 -22.35 23.03
CA LYS A 382 16.27 -21.73 21.85
C LYS A 382 15.06 -22.52 21.35
N LYS A 383 15.12 -23.85 21.35
CA LYS A 383 13.99 -24.69 20.90
C LYS A 383 12.78 -24.56 21.82
N THR A 384 13.02 -24.35 23.11
CA THR A 384 11.95 -24.24 24.11
C THR A 384 11.42 -22.81 24.29
N PHE A 385 12.11 -21.79 23.79
CA PHE A 385 11.78 -20.39 24.05
C PHE A 385 10.82 -19.84 22.98
N PRO A 386 9.57 -19.47 23.33
CA PRO A 386 8.56 -19.01 22.37
C PRO A 386 8.79 -17.54 21.98
N ILE A 387 9.89 -17.25 21.28
CA ILE A 387 10.27 -15.88 20.89
C ILE A 387 9.25 -15.22 19.97
N VAL A 388 8.61 -16.01 19.09
CA VAL A 388 7.60 -15.52 18.14
C VAL A 388 6.38 -15.01 18.89
N GLU A 389 5.82 -15.83 19.79
CA GLU A 389 4.66 -15.46 20.61
C GLU A 389 4.96 -14.25 21.52
N LEU A 390 6.18 -14.16 22.06
CA LEU A 390 6.58 -13.02 22.89
C LEU A 390 6.70 -11.72 22.08
N LYS A 391 7.18 -11.79 20.82
CA LYS A 391 7.25 -10.63 19.93
C LYS A 391 5.86 -10.18 19.47
N GLU A 392 4.95 -11.11 19.17
CA GLU A 392 3.56 -10.80 18.82
C GLU A 392 2.84 -10.12 20.00
N LYS A 393 3.03 -10.61 21.23
CA LYS A 393 2.48 -9.95 22.43
C LYS A 393 3.06 -8.56 22.66
N LEU A 394 4.33 -8.33 22.31
CA LEU A 394 4.96 -7.02 22.39
C LEU A 394 4.37 -6.02 21.38
N GLU A 395 4.07 -6.47 20.15
CA GLU A 395 3.38 -5.63 19.16
C GLU A 395 1.97 -5.26 19.63
N ILE A 396 1.19 -6.23 20.13
CA ILE A 396 -0.13 -5.97 20.72
C ILE A 396 -0.03 -4.96 21.87
N GLN A 397 1.02 -5.03 22.68
CA GLN A 397 1.26 -4.07 23.75
C GLN A 397 1.46 -2.65 23.22
N LYS A 398 2.25 -2.48 22.14
CA LYS A 398 2.47 -1.16 21.53
C LYS A 398 1.19 -0.60 20.94
N ASP A 399 0.40 -1.43 20.24
CA ASP A 399 -0.89 -1.02 19.67
C ASP A 399 -1.86 -0.54 20.75
N ILE A 400 -1.90 -1.24 21.89
CA ILE A 400 -2.75 -0.83 23.03
C ILE A 400 -2.26 0.51 23.61
N ILE A 401 -0.95 0.72 23.73
CA ILE A 401 -0.37 1.98 24.22
C ILE A 401 -0.74 3.13 23.28
N GLU A 402 -0.55 2.97 21.97
CA GLU A 402 -0.91 3.99 20.97
C GLU A 402 -2.40 4.33 21.02
N ASN A 403 -3.26 3.31 21.03
CA ASN A 403 -4.71 3.51 21.15
C ASN A 403 -5.11 4.21 22.45
N LEU A 404 -4.46 3.85 23.56
CA LEU A 404 -4.70 4.48 24.87
C LEU A 404 -4.28 5.95 24.87
N THR A 405 -3.16 6.31 24.24
CA THR A 405 -2.74 7.72 24.13
C THR A 405 -3.74 8.55 23.32
N LEU A 406 -4.23 8.03 22.19
CA LEU A 406 -5.25 8.69 21.37
C LEU A 406 -6.57 8.84 22.13
N MET A 407 -7.00 7.78 22.83
CA MET A 407 -8.25 7.80 23.59
C MET A 407 -8.17 8.71 24.81
N LYS A 408 -7.03 8.80 25.50
CA LYS A 408 -6.81 9.77 26.58
C LYS A 408 -6.90 11.20 26.09
N HIS A 409 -6.26 11.51 24.97
CA HIS A 409 -6.35 12.85 24.37
C HIS A 409 -7.78 13.21 23.97
N ASN A 410 -8.51 12.28 23.35
CA ASN A 410 -9.93 12.46 23.04
C ASN A 410 -10.79 12.64 24.30
N TYR A 411 -10.48 11.90 25.37
CA TYR A 411 -11.19 12.07 26.65
C TYR A 411 -10.93 13.46 27.27
N GLU A 412 -9.68 13.93 27.30
CA GLU A 412 -9.32 15.24 27.84
C GLU A 412 -9.96 16.41 27.05
N THR A 413 -9.97 16.32 25.73
CA THR A 413 -10.61 17.32 24.87
C THR A 413 -12.13 17.38 25.05
N GLU A 414 -12.79 16.23 25.21
CA GLU A 414 -14.24 16.18 25.45
C GLU A 414 -14.60 16.57 26.90
N LEU A 415 -13.71 16.31 27.86
CA LEU A 415 -13.85 16.73 29.26
C LEU A 415 -13.76 18.25 29.40
N THR A 416 -12.76 18.87 28.76
CA THR A 416 -12.63 20.35 28.72
C THR A 416 -13.82 21.00 28.02
N ALA A 417 -14.32 20.39 26.94
CA ALA A 417 -15.56 20.84 26.30
C ALA A 417 -16.77 20.73 27.25
N LEU A 418 -16.89 19.63 28.00
CA LEU A 418 -17.96 19.44 28.98
C LEU A 418 -17.91 20.49 30.11
N ASP A 419 -16.73 20.79 30.65
CA ASP A 419 -16.58 21.78 31.71
C ASP A 419 -16.89 23.19 31.20
N SER A 420 -16.44 23.55 29.99
CA SER A 420 -16.82 24.83 29.36
C SER A 420 -18.34 24.97 29.13
N GLN A 421 -19.03 23.85 28.82
CA GLN A 421 -20.49 23.83 28.69
C GLN A 421 -21.18 23.96 30.04
N LYS A 422 -20.65 23.36 31.11
CA LYS A 422 -21.18 23.54 32.48
C LYS A 422 -21.05 25.00 32.91
N ASP A 423 -19.86 25.59 32.78
CA ASP A 423 -19.63 27.01 33.12
C ASP A 423 -20.56 27.93 32.32
N SER A 424 -20.77 27.63 31.03
CA SER A 424 -21.72 28.36 30.20
C SER A 424 -23.16 28.23 30.69
N VAL A 425 -23.58 27.05 31.16
CA VAL A 425 -24.92 26.81 31.71
C VAL A 425 -25.09 27.48 33.07
N ASP A 426 -24.06 27.47 33.92
CA ASP A 426 -24.09 28.09 35.25
C ASP A 426 -24.27 29.61 35.17
N ARG A 427 -23.78 30.27 34.10
CA ARG A 427 -24.09 31.68 33.82
C ARG A 427 -25.59 31.97 33.77
N LEU A 428 -26.45 31.02 33.38
CA LEU A 428 -27.92 31.21 33.38
C LEU A 428 -28.49 31.39 34.79
N LEU A 429 -27.80 30.90 35.82
CA LEU A 429 -28.21 31.05 37.22
C LEU A 429 -27.86 32.44 37.78
N GLU A 430 -26.86 33.11 37.20
CA GLU A 430 -26.41 34.44 37.63
C GLU A 430 -27.20 35.58 36.97
N VAL A 431 -27.85 35.34 35.83
CA VAL A 431 -28.56 36.41 35.10
C VAL A 431 -29.96 36.65 35.69
N PRO A 432 -30.34 37.90 36.02
CA PRO A 432 -31.64 38.22 36.59
C PRO A 432 -32.84 37.90 35.69
N CYS A 433 -32.62 37.66 34.40
CA CYS A 433 -33.66 37.27 33.44
C CYS A 433 -33.95 35.76 33.41
N GLY A 434 -33.14 34.92 34.06
CA GLY A 434 -33.29 33.46 34.12
C GLY A 434 -33.53 32.82 32.75
N ASP A 435 -34.52 31.93 32.65
CA ASP A 435 -34.91 31.22 31.42
C ASP A 435 -35.94 32.00 30.54
N SER A 436 -36.25 33.25 30.89
CA SER A 436 -37.39 33.99 30.31
C SER A 436 -37.19 34.44 28.86
N PHE A 437 -35.95 34.51 28.37
CA PHE A 437 -35.63 35.00 27.01
C PHE A 437 -34.60 34.10 26.27
N PRO A 438 -35.02 32.91 25.78
CA PRO A 438 -34.11 31.92 25.18
C PRO A 438 -33.37 32.38 23.91
N MET A 439 -33.88 33.42 23.24
CA MET A 439 -33.33 33.97 22.00
C MET A 439 -32.41 35.18 22.23
N CYS A 440 -32.20 35.57 23.49
CA CYS A 440 -31.35 36.72 23.81
C CYS A 440 -29.89 36.45 23.43
N LYS A 441 -29.28 37.39 22.69
CA LYS A 441 -27.92 37.30 22.16
C LYS A 441 -26.86 36.93 23.22
N PHE A 442 -27.08 37.31 24.47
CA PHE A 442 -26.12 37.11 25.56
C PHE A 442 -26.25 35.75 26.28
N ILE A 443 -27.39 35.06 26.16
CA ILE A 443 -27.67 33.78 26.87
C ILE A 443 -28.07 32.63 25.92
N LYS A 444 -28.20 32.90 24.62
CA LYS A 444 -28.55 31.90 23.59
C LYS A 444 -27.60 30.69 23.60
N HIS A 445 -26.29 30.92 23.65
CA HIS A 445 -25.30 29.85 23.69
C HIS A 445 -25.40 29.00 24.95
N SER A 446 -25.73 29.60 26.09
CA SER A 446 -25.95 28.87 27.34
C SER A 446 -27.18 27.97 27.29
N HIS A 447 -28.26 28.38 26.62
CA HIS A 447 -29.43 27.53 26.40
C HIS A 447 -29.18 26.39 25.40
N GLU A 448 -28.40 26.65 24.33
CA GLU A 448 -27.95 25.61 23.38
C GLU A 448 -27.06 24.58 24.10
N ASN A 449 -26.14 25.03 24.94
CA ASN A 449 -25.29 24.18 25.76
C ASN A 449 -26.11 23.38 26.79
N LYS A 450 -27.14 23.97 27.42
CA LYS A 450 -28.06 23.26 28.34
C LYS A 450 -28.77 22.08 27.66
N LYS A 451 -29.13 22.21 26.37
CA LYS A 451 -29.73 21.14 25.57
C LYS A 451 -28.74 20.04 25.20
N ASN A 452 -27.49 20.40 24.89
CA ASN A 452 -26.46 19.46 24.44
C ASN A 452 -25.70 18.79 25.60
N LEU A 453 -25.76 19.35 26.81
CA LEU A 453 -25.06 18.88 28.00
C LEU A 453 -25.29 17.39 28.33
N PRO A 454 -26.52 16.83 28.25
CA PRO A 454 -26.73 15.40 28.52
C PRO A 454 -25.99 14.50 27.54
N ALA A 455 -26.00 14.84 26.25
CA ALA A 455 -25.31 14.08 25.21
C ALA A 455 -23.78 14.17 25.40
N GLN A 456 -23.27 15.35 25.73
CA GLN A 456 -21.85 15.55 26.02
C GLN A 456 -21.40 14.76 27.26
N ARG A 457 -22.24 14.70 28.32
CA ARG A 457 -21.97 13.89 29.52
C ARG A 457 -21.90 12.40 29.22
N GLU A 458 -22.83 11.87 28.40
CA GLU A 458 -22.78 10.46 27.99
C GLU A 458 -21.53 10.15 27.17
N LYS A 459 -21.14 11.06 26.27
CA LYS A 459 -19.93 10.89 25.45
C LYS A 459 -18.66 10.81 26.32
N VAL A 460 -18.50 11.72 27.28
CA VAL A 460 -17.37 11.71 28.22
C VAL A 460 -17.38 10.44 29.08
N LYS A 461 -18.56 10.00 29.56
CA LYS A 461 -18.70 8.76 30.34
C LYS A 461 -18.28 7.52 29.54
N ASN A 462 -18.68 7.42 28.27
CA ASN A 462 -18.30 6.31 27.39
C ASN A 462 -16.80 6.30 27.12
N LEU A 463 -16.19 7.46 26.86
CA LEU A 463 -14.74 7.58 26.69
C LEU A 463 -13.98 7.19 27.97
N MET A 464 -14.45 7.61 29.14
CA MET A 464 -13.87 7.22 30.43
C MET A 464 -13.89 5.69 30.62
N GLN A 465 -15.01 5.04 30.29
CA GLN A 465 -15.12 3.57 30.39
C GLN A 465 -14.17 2.86 29.43
N HIS A 466 -14.02 3.36 28.20
CA HIS A 466 -13.08 2.79 27.23
C HIS A 466 -11.62 2.98 27.65
N VAL A 467 -11.24 4.16 28.15
CA VAL A 467 -9.89 4.41 28.68
C VAL A 467 -9.58 3.46 29.84
N ALA A 468 -10.50 3.31 30.80
CA ALA A 468 -10.32 2.40 31.94
C ALA A 468 -10.21 0.93 31.51
N ALA A 469 -10.97 0.50 30.48
CA ALA A 469 -10.87 -0.84 29.93
C ALA A 469 -9.51 -1.09 29.25
N LEU A 470 -9.00 -0.11 28.49
CA LEU A 470 -7.68 -0.18 27.85
C LEU A 470 -6.56 -0.19 28.90
N GLU A 471 -6.64 0.66 29.93
CA GLU A 471 -5.68 0.67 31.04
C GLU A 471 -5.58 -0.69 31.75
N LYS A 472 -6.73 -1.33 32.01
CA LYS A 472 -6.79 -2.67 32.59
C LYS A 472 -6.20 -3.75 31.67
N SER A 473 -6.43 -3.63 30.36
CA SER A 473 -5.83 -4.56 29.40
C SER A 473 -4.31 -4.39 29.32
N LEU A 474 -3.81 -3.15 29.42
CA LEU A 474 -2.40 -2.83 29.39
C LEU A 474 -1.68 -3.30 30.66
N SER A 475 -2.27 -3.14 31.84
CA SER A 475 -1.68 -3.62 33.11
C SER A 475 -1.45 -5.13 33.09
N ASN A 476 -2.43 -5.89 32.59
CA ASN A 476 -2.32 -7.36 32.49
C ASN A 476 -1.19 -7.82 31.56
N ILE A 477 -0.80 -7.01 30.57
CA ILE A 477 0.28 -7.30 29.63
C ILE A 477 1.62 -6.82 30.18
N LEU A 478 1.66 -5.65 30.83
CA LEU A 478 2.85 -5.11 31.49
C LEU A 478 3.40 -6.05 32.57
N ASP A 479 2.51 -6.69 33.34
CA ASP A 479 2.89 -7.67 34.37
C ASP A 479 3.70 -8.86 33.83
N GLN A 480 3.69 -9.09 32.51
CA GLN A 480 4.40 -10.21 31.89
C GLN A 480 5.89 -9.94 31.63
N ASN A 481 6.39 -8.72 31.87
CA ASN A 481 7.79 -8.29 31.69
C ASN A 481 8.40 -8.80 30.36
N LEU A 482 7.69 -8.55 29.26
CA LEU A 482 8.02 -9.07 27.93
C LEU A 482 9.36 -8.53 27.41
N THR A 483 9.65 -7.25 27.63
CA THR A 483 10.90 -6.57 27.23
C THR A 483 12.12 -7.21 27.86
N ASP A 484 12.08 -7.50 29.16
CA ASP A 484 13.19 -8.13 29.88
C ASP A 484 13.46 -9.56 29.40
N LYS A 485 12.40 -10.30 29.09
CA LYS A 485 12.49 -11.67 28.57
C LYS A 485 13.12 -11.70 27.18
N ILE A 486 12.71 -10.78 26.30
CA ILE A 486 13.28 -10.64 24.95
C ILE A 486 14.73 -10.17 25.04
N GLY A 487 15.04 -9.17 25.89
CA GLY A 487 16.41 -8.69 26.08
C GLY A 487 17.37 -9.77 26.61
N LYS A 488 16.92 -10.60 27.56
CA LYS A 488 17.71 -11.76 28.03
C LYS A 488 17.99 -12.78 26.92
N TYR A 489 17.03 -12.98 26.01
CA TYR A 489 17.20 -13.85 24.85
C TYR A 489 18.20 -13.27 23.84
N GLU A 490 18.16 -11.96 23.59
CA GLU A 490 19.13 -11.27 22.72
C GLU A 490 20.56 -11.29 23.28
N ILE A 491 20.71 -11.13 24.60
CA ILE A 491 22.02 -11.28 25.27
C ILE A 491 22.56 -12.71 25.10
N LEU A 492 21.68 -13.71 25.17
CA LEU A 492 22.05 -15.11 24.96
C LEU A 492 22.50 -15.36 23.50
N LEU A 493 21.83 -14.75 22.52
CA LEU A 493 22.26 -14.78 21.11
C LEU A 493 23.65 -14.17 20.91
N ALA A 494 23.91 -13.02 21.52
CA ALA A 494 25.21 -12.35 21.43
C ALA A 494 26.34 -13.20 22.05
N LYS A 495 26.07 -13.84 23.20
CA LYS A 495 27.03 -14.76 23.84
C LYS A 495 27.31 -15.99 22.97
N GLU A 496 26.30 -16.55 22.32
CA GLU A 496 26.48 -17.70 21.42
C GLU A 496 27.30 -17.33 20.19
N ALA A 497 27.08 -16.14 19.61
CA ALA A 497 27.91 -15.65 18.51
C ALA A 497 29.38 -15.57 18.91
N LYS A 498 29.67 -15.03 20.10
CA LYS A 498 31.02 -14.99 20.67
C LYS A 498 31.61 -16.40 20.84
N TRP A 499 30.86 -17.33 21.41
CA TRP A 499 31.31 -18.72 21.57
C TRP A 499 31.60 -19.43 20.24
N LYS A 500 30.85 -19.13 19.17
CA LYS A 500 31.14 -19.69 17.83
C LYS A 500 32.43 -19.12 17.24
N ILE A 501 32.69 -17.83 17.44
CA ILE A 501 33.95 -17.20 17.02
C ILE A 501 35.13 -17.82 17.80
N ASP A 502 35.00 -17.96 19.11
CA ASP A 502 36.02 -18.60 19.96
C ASP A 502 36.24 -20.07 19.54
N LEU A 503 35.18 -20.82 19.21
CA LEU A 503 35.31 -22.20 18.72
C LEU A 503 36.08 -22.26 17.39
N SER A 504 35.82 -21.33 16.47
CA SER A 504 36.52 -21.25 15.18
C SER A 504 38.00 -20.90 15.37
N SER A 505 38.34 -19.97 16.27
CA SER A 505 39.73 -19.58 16.52
C SER A 505 40.53 -20.70 17.19
N HIS A 506 39.91 -21.44 18.12
CA HIS A 506 40.52 -22.61 18.72
C HIS A 506 40.70 -23.77 17.74
N ALA A 507 39.76 -23.99 16.81
CA ALA A 507 39.91 -24.99 15.74
C ALA A 507 41.11 -24.69 14.83
N VAL A 508 41.24 -23.45 14.35
CA VAL A 508 42.42 -23.01 13.55
C VAL A 508 43.72 -23.19 14.33
N SER A 509 43.69 -22.97 15.65
CA SER A 509 44.86 -23.17 16.51
C SER A 509 45.25 -24.65 16.63
N ILE A 510 44.28 -25.57 16.60
CA ILE A 510 44.54 -27.01 16.55
C ILE A 510 45.15 -27.40 15.21
N ASP A 511 44.57 -26.98 14.09
CA ASP A 511 45.06 -27.35 12.76
C ASP A 511 46.53 -26.91 12.57
N ARG A 512 46.86 -25.71 13.06
CA ARG A 512 48.24 -25.21 13.08
C ARG A 512 49.16 -26.05 13.96
N LEU A 513 48.71 -26.43 15.15
CA LEU A 513 49.51 -27.29 16.05
C LEU A 513 49.68 -28.70 15.46
N GLU A 514 48.70 -29.21 14.72
CA GLU A 514 48.77 -30.53 14.07
C GLU A 514 49.83 -30.52 12.97
N LEU A 515 49.86 -29.50 12.11
CA LEU A 515 50.93 -29.30 11.13
C LEU A 515 52.33 -29.21 11.76
N GLU A 516 52.45 -28.50 12.89
CA GLU A 516 53.71 -28.39 13.63
C GLU A 516 54.14 -29.71 14.30
N ILE A 517 53.18 -30.51 14.76
CA ILE A 517 53.40 -31.85 15.34
C ILE A 517 53.84 -32.83 14.25
N ASP A 518 53.14 -32.88 13.11
CA ASP A 518 53.44 -33.76 11.98
C ASP A 518 54.85 -33.49 11.43
N ALA A 519 55.22 -32.21 11.28
CA ALA A 519 56.56 -31.82 10.85
C ALA A 519 57.63 -32.24 11.87
N LEU A 520 57.37 -32.16 13.17
CA LEU A 520 58.30 -32.62 14.20
C LEU A 520 58.42 -34.15 14.21
N GLU A 521 57.33 -34.87 13.97
CA GLU A 521 57.32 -36.33 13.86
C GLU A 521 58.11 -36.82 12.64
N GLU A 522 57.94 -36.18 11.48
CA GLU A 522 58.71 -36.45 10.27
C GLU A 522 60.21 -36.23 10.50
N ASN A 523 60.60 -35.09 11.10
CA ASN A 523 61.99 -34.79 11.44
C ASN A 523 62.61 -35.81 12.42
N ILE A 524 61.85 -36.27 13.43
CA ILE A 524 62.30 -37.31 14.37
C ILE A 524 62.45 -38.66 13.65
N SER A 525 61.58 -38.96 12.67
CA SER A 525 61.63 -40.20 11.91
C SER A 525 62.82 -40.25 10.95
N GLU A 526 63.13 -39.15 10.26
CA GLU A 526 64.29 -39.05 9.37
C GLU A 526 65.61 -39.23 10.13
N LEU A 527 65.73 -38.62 11.31
CA LEU A 527 66.90 -38.74 12.18
C LEU A 527 67.10 -40.13 12.83
N ASN A 528 66.08 -40.99 12.81
CA ASN A 528 66.18 -42.38 13.29
C ASN A 528 66.56 -43.37 12.17
N PHE A 529 66.50 -42.95 10.90
CA PHE A 529 66.82 -43.79 9.73
C PHE A 529 68.22 -43.53 9.14
N GLU A 530 68.80 -42.36 9.42
CA GLU A 530 70.24 -42.06 9.21
C GLU A 530 71.10 -42.64 10.33
#